data_AF-A0A847J2S3-F1
#
_entry.id   AF-A0A847J2S3-F1
#
_cell.length_a   1.000
_cell.length_b   1.000
_cell.length_c   1.000
_cell.angle_alpha   90.00
_cell.angle_beta   90.00
_cell.angle_gamma   90.00
#
_symmetry.space_group_name_H-M   'P 1'
#
loop_
_entity.id
_entity.type
_entity.pdbx_description
1 polymer ?
#
loop_
_entity_poly.entity_id
_entity_poly.type
_entity_poly.pdbx_seq_one_letter_code
_entity_poly.pdbx_strand_id
1 'polypeptide(L)' 'MPLTISGKKYYRTQEALALMGLPRSTFFKWLKEEKIKDAQYKDINGWRLFSDEEIKKIKKYKETLIINK' A
#
# COMPACT_ATOMS: atom_id res chain seq x y z
N MET A 1 -6.51 6.45 11.12
CA MET A 1 -5.54 7.37 11.73
C MET A 1 -4.16 6.78 11.50
N PRO A 2 -3.24 7.52 10.84
CA PRO A 2 -1.92 7.01 10.51
C PRO A 2 -1.10 6.78 11.76
N LEU A 3 -0.42 5.63 11.82
CA LEU A 3 0.48 5.27 12.90
C LEU A 3 1.81 5.95 12.66
N THR A 4 2.27 6.77 13.59
CA THR A 4 3.63 7.32 13.53
C THR A 4 4.53 6.46 14.40
N ILE A 5 5.32 5.59 13.79
CA ILE A 5 6.23 4.70 14.50
C ILE A 5 7.64 5.22 14.24
N SER A 6 8.36 5.60 15.30
CA SER A 6 9.74 6.09 15.21
C SER A 6 9.92 7.28 14.24
N GLY A 7 8.97 8.22 14.25
CA GLY A 7 8.98 9.41 13.37
C GLY A 7 8.61 9.14 11.90
N LYS A 8 8.34 7.89 11.53
CA LYS A 8 7.87 7.51 10.19
C LYS A 8 6.37 7.25 10.19
N LYS A 9 5.70 7.73 9.14
CA LYS A 9 4.26 7.50 8.95
C LYS A 9 4.04 6.13 8.32
N TYR A 10 3.29 5.33 9.04
CA TYR A 10 2.80 4.03 8.61
C TYR A 10 1.28 4.06 8.51
N TYR A 11 0.79 3.48 7.44
CA TYR A 11 -0.62 3.43 7.10
C TYR A 11 -1.05 1.97 7.09
N ARG A 12 -2.18 1.68 7.72
CA ARG A 12 -2.79 0.34 7.59
C ARG A 12 -3.29 0.14 6.17
N THR A 13 -3.54 -1.09 5.77
CA THR A 13 -4.11 -1.43 4.45
C THR A 13 -5.29 -0.54 4.06
N GLN A 14 -6.22 -0.29 4.98
CA GLN A 14 -7.40 0.56 4.70
C GLN A 14 -7.03 2.00 4.37
N GLU A 15 -6.06 2.58 5.06
CA GLU A 15 -5.60 3.95 4.83
C GLU A 15 -4.73 4.04 3.59
N ALA A 16 -3.85 3.06 3.39
CA ALA A 16 -3.04 2.96 2.18
C ALA A 16 -3.93 2.91 0.93
N LEU A 17 -5.02 2.12 0.96
CA LEU A 17 -5.99 2.05 -0.14
C LEU A 17 -6.71 3.37 -0.39
N ALA A 18 -7.11 4.07 0.67
CA ALA A 18 -7.75 5.37 0.56
C ALA A 18 -6.79 6.41 -0.07
N LEU A 19 -5.52 6.40 0.35
CA LEU A 19 -4.47 7.28 -0.20
C LEU A 19 -4.14 6.97 -1.67
N MET A 20 -4.15 5.69 -2.04
CA MET A 20 -3.94 5.27 -3.44
C MET A 20 -5.18 5.49 -4.33
N GLY A 21 -6.35 5.68 -3.72
CA GLY A 21 -7.63 5.64 -4.43
C GLY A 21 -7.82 4.31 -5.16
N LEU A 22 -7.53 3.20 -4.49
CA LEU A 22 -7.65 1.84 -5.04
C LEU A 22 -8.72 1.05 -4.28
N PRO A 23 -9.53 0.25 -4.98
CA PRO A 23 -10.41 -0.70 -4.31
C PRO A 23 -9.59 -1.82 -3.65
N ARG A 24 -10.08 -2.31 -2.50
CA ARG A 24 -9.50 -3.49 -1.79
C ARG A 24 -9.26 -4.65 -2.76
N SER A 25 -10.23 -4.95 -3.62
CA SER A 25 -10.14 -6.08 -4.57
C SER A 25 -8.94 -5.97 -5.51
N THR A 26 -8.68 -4.79 -6.07
CA THR A 26 -7.54 -4.58 -6.99
C THR A 26 -6.22 -4.75 -6.28
N PHE A 27 -6.11 -4.20 -5.06
CA PHE A 27 -4.90 -4.33 -4.26
C PHE A 27 -4.60 -5.78 -3.90
N PHE A 28 -5.59 -6.53 -3.41
CA PHE A 28 -5.42 -7.95 -3.12
C PHE A 28 -5.09 -8.77 -4.38
N LYS A 29 -5.67 -8.40 -5.52
CA LYS A 29 -5.36 -9.03 -6.80
C LYS A 29 -3.89 -8.80 -7.19
N TRP A 30 -3.42 -7.56 -7.13
CA TRP A 30 -2.01 -7.22 -7.38
C TRP A 30 -1.05 -7.86 -6.39
N LEU A 31 -1.46 -7.99 -5.13
CA LEU A 31 -0.69 -8.70 -4.11
C LEU A 31 -0.57 -10.20 -4.44
N LYS A 32 -1.67 -10.82 -4.87
CA LYS A 32 -1.72 -12.24 -5.28
C LYS A 32 -0.95 -12.50 -6.57
N GLU A 33 -0.97 -11.54 -7.50
CA GLU A 33 -0.21 -11.58 -8.76
C GLU A 33 1.26 -11.13 -8.59
N GLU A 34 1.72 -10.87 -7.35
CA GLU A 34 3.07 -10.38 -7.02
C GLU A 34 3.48 -9.11 -7.79
N LYS A 35 2.50 -8.34 -8.28
CA LYS A 35 2.70 -7.06 -8.99
C LYS A 35 3.14 -5.94 -8.05
N ILE A 36 2.73 -6.03 -6.79
CA ILE A 36 3.13 -5.13 -5.71
C ILE A 36 3.81 -5.94 -4.60
N LYS A 37 4.81 -5.35 -3.94
CA LYS A 37 5.45 -6.00 -2.79
C LYS A 37 4.50 -6.01 -1.58
N ASP A 38 4.50 -7.11 -0.83
CA ASP A 38 3.80 -7.18 0.47
C ASP A 38 4.39 -6.16 1.44
N ALA A 39 3.61 -5.78 2.46
CA ALA A 39 4.01 -4.79 3.44
C ALA A 39 5.33 -5.19 4.09
N GLN A 40 6.33 -4.32 3.96
CA GLN A 40 7.66 -4.58 4.52
C GLN A 40 7.65 -4.65 6.05
N TYR A 41 6.67 -4.01 6.69
CA TYR A 41 6.53 -3.96 8.14
C TYR A 41 5.22 -4.61 8.56
N LYS A 42 5.30 -5.47 9.57
CA LYS A 42 4.15 -6.01 10.29
C LYS A 42 4.23 -5.56 11.74
N ASP A 43 3.11 -5.07 12.24
CA ASP A 43 2.96 -4.77 13.65
C ASP A 43 3.00 -6.05 14.50
N ILE A 44 3.13 -5.94 15.82
CA ILE A 44 3.13 -7.10 16.74
C ILE A 44 1.84 -7.91 16.64
N ASN A 45 0.74 -7.25 16.26
CA ASN A 45 -0.56 -7.87 16.00
C ASN A 45 -0.67 -8.53 14.60
N GLY A 46 0.44 -8.59 13.85
CA GLY A 46 0.48 -9.12 12.48
C GLY A 46 -0.14 -8.19 11.44
N TRP A 47 -0.41 -6.93 11.77
CA TRP A 47 -1.04 -5.99 10.86
C TRP A 47 -0.03 -5.44 9.86
N ARG A 48 -0.41 -5.48 8.58
CA ARG A 48 0.38 -4.91 7.48
C ARG A 48 0.44 -3.38 7.61
N LEU A 49 1.67 -2.86 7.66
CA LEU A 49 1.96 -1.44 7.73
C LEU A 49 2.69 -1.00 6.47
N PHE A 50 2.10 -0.04 5.77
CA PHE A 50 2.65 0.53 4.55
C PHE A 50 3.27 1.88 4.85
N SER A 51 4.49 2.08 4.36
CA SER A 51 5.16 3.38 4.44
C SER A 51 4.71 4.30 3.31
N ASP A 52 4.88 5.61 3.49
CA ASP A 52 4.56 6.61 2.45
C ASP A 52 5.28 6.31 1.11
N GLU A 53 6.51 5.78 1.17
CA GLU A 53 7.28 5.35 0.00
C GLU A 53 6.63 4.18 -0.75
N GLU A 54 6.07 3.20 -0.03
CA GLU A 54 5.37 2.06 -0.63
C GLU A 54 4.08 2.53 -1.31
N ILE A 55 3.36 3.43 -0.65
CA ILE A 55 2.16 4.07 -1.21
C ILE A 55 2.49 4.80 -2.51
N LYS A 56 3.56 5.60 -2.53
CA LYS A 56 4.01 6.29 -3.75
C LYS A 56 4.41 5.32 -4.87
N LYS A 57 5.11 4.23 -4.55
CA LYS A 57 5.49 3.20 -5.55
C LYS A 57 4.25 2.56 -6.18
N ILE A 58 3.26 2.19 -5.37
CA ILE A 58 2.02 1.55 -5.86
C ILE A 58 1.16 2.56 -6.63
N LYS A 59 1.11 3.82 -6.19
CA LYS A 59 0.43 4.90 -6.93
C LYS A 59 1.06 5.12 -8.30
N LYS A 60 2.39 5.19 -8.37
CA LYS A 60 3.14 5.29 -9.63
C LYS A 60 2.91 4.08 -10.53
N TYR A 61 2.82 2.88 -9.94
CA TYR A 61 2.49 1.65 -10.66
C TYR A 61 1.07 1.70 -11.26
N LYS A 62 0.10 2.22 -10.51
CA LYS A 62 -1.25 2.48 -11.02
C LYS A 62 -1.22 3.46 -12.20
N GLU A 63 -0.50 4.57 -12.07
CA GLU A 63 -0.39 5.58 -13.14
C GLU A 63 0.22 5.00 -14.42
N THR A 64 1.27 4.18 -14.33
CA THR A 64 1.84 3.53 -15.52
C THR A 64 0.90 2.52 -16.17
N LEU A 65 0.04 1.85 -15.39
CA LEU A 65 -0.96 0.92 -15.94
C LEU A 65 -2.08 1.64 -16.68
N ILE A 66 -2.44 2.86 -16.26
CA ILE A 66 -3.46 3.67 -16.93
C ILE A 66 -2.94 4.17 -18.28
N ILE A 67 -1.67 4.58 -18.35
CA ILE A 67 -1.05 5.08 -19.59
C ILE A 67 -0.93 3.99 -20.66
N ASN A 68 -0.79 2.74 -20.24
CA ASN A 68 -0.58 1.60 -21.15
C ASN A 68 -1.88 0.89 -21.55
N LYS A 69 -3.04 1.51 -21.30
CA LYS A 69 -4.38 0.98 -21.56
C LYS A 69 -5.16 1.93 -22.45
#